data_AF-A0A246PKR8-F1
#
_entry.id   AF-A0A246PKR8-F1
#
_cell.length_a   1.000
_cell.length_b   1.000
_cell.length_c   1.000
_cell.angle_alpha   90.00
_cell.angle_beta   90.00
_cell.angle_gamma   90.00
#
_symmetry.space_group_name_H-M   'P 1'
#
loop_
_entity.id
_entity.type
_entity.pdbx_description
1 polymer ?
#
loop_
_entity_poly.entity_id
_entity_poly.type
_entity_poly.pdbx_seq_one_letter_code
_entity_poly.pdbx_strand_id
1 'polypeptide(L)' 'MTIPKRKQILEATINAQVSQNYQDCQEWINETLRIMAKGTKLEKDVNWALEVCHNYRRLSPTQNTYI' A
#
# COMPACT_ATOMS: atom_id res chain seq x y z
N MET A 1 1.87 19.23 -28.02
CA MET A 1 2.88 18.17 -28.22
C MET A 1 2.28 16.84 -27.79
N THR A 2 2.17 15.87 -28.69
CA THR A 2 1.62 14.54 -28.38
C THR A 2 2.72 13.70 -27.73
N ILE A 3 2.49 13.21 -26.51
CA ILE A 3 3.44 12.33 -25.83
C ILE A 3 3.50 11.00 -26.61
N PRO A 4 4.69 10.51 -26.99
CA PRO A 4 4.80 9.24 -27.70
C PRO A 4 4.21 8.09 -26.88
N LYS A 5 3.45 7.18 -27.52
CA LYS A 5 2.84 6.00 -26.85
C LYS A 5 3.84 5.21 -26.01
N ARG A 6 5.08 5.05 -26.49
CA ARG A 6 6.16 4.39 -25.76
C ARG A 6 6.49 5.05 -24.42
N LYS A 7 6.46 6.38 -24.36
CA LYS A 7 6.72 7.14 -23.12
C LYS A 7 5.58 6.96 -22.12
N GLN A 8 4.33 6.98 -22.59
CA GLN A 8 3.16 6.71 -21.75
C GLN A 8 3.19 5.29 -21.17
N ILE A 9 3.51 4.29 -21.99
CA ILE A 9 3.65 2.90 -21.54
C ILE A 9 4.76 2.78 -20.49
N LEU A 10 5.93 3.38 -20.75
CA LEU A 10 7.05 3.33 -19.80
C LEU A 10 6.71 3.99 -18.46
N GLU A 11 6.08 5.17 -18.48
CA GLU A 11 5.64 5.87 -17.27
C GLU A 11 4.60 5.04 -16.50
N ALA A 12 3.62 4.45 -17.19
CA ALA A 12 2.64 3.58 -16.57
C ALA A 12 3.27 2.33 -15.95
N THR A 13 4.21 1.67 -16.63
CA THR A 13 4.94 0.51 -16.10
C THR A 13 5.75 0.87 -14.86
N ILE A 14 6.46 2.00 -14.89
CA ILE A 14 7.23 2.47 -13.72
C ILE A 14 6.30 2.74 -12.56
N ASN A 15 5.19 3.45 -12.77
CA ASN A 15 4.22 3.76 -11.73
C ASN A 15 3.59 2.48 -11.15
N ALA A 16 3.28 1.49 -11.99
CA ALA A 16 2.76 0.20 -11.54
C ALA A 16 3.79 -0.52 -10.65
N GLN A 17 5.06 -0.57 -11.07
CA GLN A 17 6.11 -1.22 -10.28
C GLN A 17 6.36 -0.50 -8.95
N VAL A 18 6.42 0.83 -8.95
CA VAL A 18 6.57 1.62 -7.72
C VAL A 18 5.38 1.40 -6.79
N SER A 19 4.17 1.36 -7.33
CA SER A 19 2.95 1.10 -6.55
C SER A 19 2.97 -0.30 -5.93
N GLN A 20 3.40 -1.31 -6.68
CA GLN A 20 3.54 -2.68 -6.16
C GLN A 20 4.57 -2.73 -5.04
N ASN A 21 5.78 -2.18 -5.27
CA ASN A 21 6.84 -2.17 -4.27
C ASN A 21 6.40 -1.45 -2.99
N TYR A 22 5.67 -0.34 -3.11
CA TYR A 22 5.14 0.37 -1.96
C TYR A 22 4.17 -0.48 -1.15
N GLN A 23 3.27 -1.22 -1.81
CA GLN A 23 2.33 -2.12 -1.15
C GLN A 23 3.06 -3.25 -0.42
N ASP A 24 4.01 -3.90 -1.08
CA ASP A 24 4.79 -5.00 -0.51
C ASP A 24 5.59 -4.54 0.73
N CYS A 25 6.24 -3.37 0.64
CA CYS A 25 6.95 -2.77 1.77
C CYS A 25 6.01 -2.43 2.94
N GLN A 26 4.83 -1.89 2.64
CA GLN A 26 3.86 -1.53 3.68
C GLN A 26 3.32 -2.78 4.39
N GLU A 27 3.05 -3.85 3.66
CA GLU A 27 2.63 -5.13 4.23
C GLU A 27 3.73 -5.74 5.13
N TRP A 28 4.98 -5.71 4.67
CA TRP A 28 6.13 -6.16 5.46
C TRP A 28 6.32 -5.36 6.76
N ILE A 29 6.21 -4.02 6.70
CA ILE A 29 6.31 -3.15 7.88
C ILE A 29 5.18 -3.45 8.86
N ASN A 30 3.95 -3.60 8.37
CA ASN A 30 2.79 -3.87 9.21
C ASN A 30 2.92 -5.20 9.96
N GLU A 31 3.38 -6.25 9.28
CA GLU A 31 3.61 -7.55 9.92
C GLU A 31 4.76 -7.48 10.94
N THR A 32 5.83 -6.77 10.60
CA THR A 32 6.94 -6.55 11.55
C THR A 32 6.46 -5.83 12.81
N LEU A 33 5.64 -4.79 12.68
CA LEU A 33 5.03 -4.09 13.81
C LEU A 33 4.15 -5.01 14.66
N ARG A 34 3.34 -5.87 14.02
CA ARG A 34 2.52 -6.85 14.72
C ARG A 34 3.36 -7.84 15.52
N ILE A 35 4.43 -8.38 14.92
CA ILE A 35 5.36 -9.30 15.59
C ILE A 35 6.03 -8.61 16.78
N MET A 36 6.54 -7.39 16.60
CA MET A 36 7.22 -6.64 17.67
C MET A 36 6.28 -6.28 18.83
N ALA A 37 5.01 -6.01 18.53
CA ALA A 37 4.03 -5.62 19.54
C ALA A 37 3.43 -6.81 20.30
N LYS A 38 3.51 -8.02 19.75
CA LYS A 38 2.90 -9.23 20.33
C LYS A 38 3.41 -9.52 21.75
N GLY A 39 2.49 -9.74 22.68
CA GLY A 39 2.78 -9.97 24.09
C GLY A 39 3.20 -8.71 24.85
N THR A 40 3.26 -7.55 24.20
CA THR A 40 3.55 -6.27 24.85
C THR A 40 2.24 -5.54 25.18
N LYS A 41 2.33 -4.53 26.06
CA LYS A 41 1.19 -3.62 26.33
C LYS A 41 0.67 -2.87 25.10
N LEU A 42 1.44 -2.83 24.00
CA LEU A 42 1.11 -2.10 22.77
C LEU A 42 0.39 -2.98 21.74
N GLU A 43 0.24 -4.28 21.98
CA GLU A 43 -0.35 -5.22 21.00
C GLU A 43 -1.73 -4.76 20.51
N LYS A 44 -2.59 -4.33 21.45
CA LYS A 44 -3.94 -3.86 21.13
C LYS A 44 -3.92 -2.59 20.28
N ASP A 45 -3.07 -1.64 20.63
CA ASP A 45 -3.00 -0.34 19.95
C ASP A 45 -2.45 -0.49 18.54
N VAL A 46 -1.41 -1.31 18.38
CA VAL A 46 -0.83 -1.63 17.06
C VAL A 46 -1.85 -2.36 16.18
N ASN A 47 -2.52 -3.38 16.70
CA ASN A 47 -3.54 -4.10 15.93
C ASN A 47 -4.71 -3.19 15.52
N TRP A 48 -5.18 -2.31 16.42
CA TRP A 48 -6.22 -1.34 16.09
C TRP A 48 -5.78 -0.34 15.03
N ALA A 49 -4.58 0.22 15.14
CA ALA A 49 -4.05 1.16 14.16
C ALA A 49 -3.93 0.50 12.76
N LEU A 50 -3.44 -0.74 12.70
CA LEU A 50 -3.35 -1.51 11.46
C LEU A 50 -4.73 -1.81 10.86
N GLU A 51 -5.73 -2.11 11.69
CA GLU A 51 -7.11 -2.31 11.25
C GLU A 51 -7.72 -1.03 10.65
N VAL A 52 -7.49 0.13 11.28
CA VAL A 52 -7.92 1.43 10.76
C VAL A 52 -7.28 1.70 9.39
N CYS A 53 -5.96 1.47 9.25
CA CYS A 53 -5.26 1.62 7.97
C CYS A 53 -5.85 0.71 6.88
N HIS A 54 -6.15 -0.55 7.22
CA HIS A 54 -6.76 -1.49 6.29
C HIS A 54 -8.17 -1.05 5.86
N ASN A 55 -8.99 -0.57 6.80
CA ASN A 55 -10.33 -0.07 6.51
C ASN A 55 -10.29 1.19 5.64
N TYR A 56 -9.35 2.11 5.89
CA TYR A 56 -9.17 3.29 5.04
C TYR A 56 -8.73 2.92 3.62
N ARG A 57 -7.83 1.94 3.45
CA ARG A 57 -7.44 1.41 2.13
C ARG A 57 -8.66 0.93 1.32
N ARG A 58 -9.59 0.22 1.96
CA ARG A 58 -10.85 -0.25 1.34
C ARG A 58 -11.81 0.87 0.95
N LEU A 59 -11.75 2.01 1.64
CA LEU A 59 -12.59 3.18 1.36
C LEU A 59 -11.96 4.10 0.30
N SER A 60 -10.67 3.94 -0.01
CA SER A 60 -9.99 4.81 -0.97
C SER A 60 -10.50 4.56 -2.40
N PRO A 61 -10.81 5.62 -3.18
CA PRO A 61 -11.36 5.48 -4.54
C PRO A 61 -10.45 4.79 -5.54
N THR A 62 -9.17 4.63 -5.20
CA THR A 62 -8.11 4.09 -6.08
C THR A 62 -8.24 2.60 -6.37
N GLN A 63 -9.11 1.85 -5.67
CA GLN A 63 -9.46 0.49 -6.09
C GLN A 63 -10.36 0.45 -7.33
N ASN A 64 -10.97 1.58 -7.75
CA ASN A 64 -11.95 1.62 -8.84
C ASN A 64 -11.42 2.23 -10.16
N THR A 65 -10.10 2.35 -10.32
CA THR A 65 -9.48 2.80 -11.57
C THR A 65 -8.60 1.71 -12.16
N TYR A 66 -9.23 0.60 -12.54
CA TYR A 66 -8.79 -0.26 -13.62
C TYR A 66 -9.99 -0.48 -14.55
N ILE A 67 -10.29 0.52 -15.39
CA ILE A 67 -11.06 0.35 -16.62
C ILE A 67 -10.25 1.02 -17.73
#